data_AF-A0A4R3A3M4-F1
#
_entry.id   AF-A0A4R3A3M4-F1
#
_cell.length_a   1.000
_cell.length_b   1.000
_cell.length_c   1.000
_cell.angle_alpha   90.00
_cell.angle_beta   90.00
_cell.angle_gamma   90.00
#
_symmetry.space_group_name_H-M   'P 1'
#
loop_
_entity.id
_entity.type
_entity.pdbx_description
1 polymer ?
#
loop_
_entity_poly.entity_id
_entity_poly.type
_entity_poly.pdbx_seq_one_letter_code
_entity_poly.pdbx_strand_id
1 'polypeptide(L)'
;MSAILWDKPVSANGLLFFGPLEALVFLKTTLSERADLHYRLACSMMNDAVNGRASPDEAREIFEAVVAETCDEHRGEVLLAC
;
A
#
# COMPACT_ATOMS: atom_id res chain seq x y z
N MET A 1 12.73 9.62 -16.32
CA MET A 1 11.56 8.80 -15.98
C MET A 1 10.55 9.70 -15.30
N SER A 2 9.37 9.86 -15.88
CA SER A 2 8.27 10.61 -15.28
C SER A 2 7.74 9.80 -14.09
N ALA A 3 7.54 10.42 -12.93
CA ALA A 3 6.89 9.74 -11.82
C ALA A 3 5.44 9.42 -12.21
N ILE A 4 5.02 8.16 -12.01
CA ILE A 4 3.62 7.77 -12.15
C ILE A 4 2.91 8.21 -10.88
N LEU A 5 1.84 8.99 -11.04
CA LEU A 5 1.01 9.47 -9.96
C LEU A 5 -0.41 8.90 -10.12
N TRP A 6 -1.08 8.70 -9.01
CA TRP A 6 -2.50 8.38 -8.97
C TRP A 6 -3.34 9.65 -9.03
N ASP A 7 -4.51 9.55 -9.66
CA ASP A 7 -5.49 10.64 -9.69
C ASP A 7 -6.01 10.99 -8.30
N LYS A 8 -6.09 9.98 -7.42
CA LYS A 8 -6.49 10.13 -6.02
C LYS A 8 -5.44 9.50 -5.10
N PRO A 9 -4.95 10.24 -4.09
CA PRO A 9 -4.03 9.68 -3.12
C PRO A 9 -4.72 8.64 -2.23
N VAL A 10 -3.94 7.67 -1.77
CA VAL A 10 -4.37 6.68 -0.77
C VAL A 10 -3.89 7.14 0.61
N SER A 11 -4.77 7.07 1.61
CA SER A 11 -4.45 7.42 2.99
C SER A 11 -4.21 6.16 3.82
N ALA A 12 -3.04 6.04 4.44
CA ALA A 12 -2.72 4.93 5.34
C ALA A 12 -1.78 5.38 6.48
N ASN A 13 -2.09 4.96 7.71
CA ASN A 13 -1.31 5.27 8.91
C ASN A 13 -0.98 6.77 9.07
N GLY A 14 -1.93 7.66 8.75
CA GLY A 14 -1.76 9.11 8.79
C GLY A 14 -0.88 9.70 7.68
N LEU A 15 -0.45 8.89 6.70
CA LEU A 15 0.31 9.30 5.53
C LEU A 15 -0.56 9.29 4.27
N LEU A 16 -0.24 10.17 3.32
CA LEU A 16 -0.84 10.21 1.99
C LEU A 16 0.17 9.73 0.95
N PHE A 17 -0.26 8.78 0.12
CA PHE A 17 0.55 8.19 -0.95
C PHE A 17 0.00 8.65 -2.29
N PHE A 18 0.83 9.33 -3.08
CA PHE A 18 0.43 9.91 -4.36
C PHE A 18 0.77 9.03 -5.56
N GLY A 19 1.46 7.92 -5.35
CA GLY A 19 1.79 7.00 -6.43
C GLY A 19 2.44 5.70 -5.98
N PRO A 20 2.64 4.77 -6.93
CA PRO A 20 3.08 3.41 -6.64
C PRO A 20 4.54 3.33 -6.14
N LEU A 21 5.39 4.32 -6.45
CA LEU A 21 6.77 4.33 -5.97
C LEU A 21 6.84 4.54 -4.44
N GLU A 22 6.14 5.54 -3.93
CA GLU A 22 6.08 5.84 -2.49
C GLU A 22 5.42 4.69 -1.73
N ALA A 23 4.33 4.15 -2.30
CA ALA A 23 3.64 2.98 -1.75
C ALA A 23 4.56 1.75 -1.69
N LEU A 24 5.35 1.46 -2.73
CA LEU A 24 6.31 0.36 -2.73
C LEU A 24 7.38 0.50 -1.64
N VAL A 25 7.87 1.72 -1.44
CA VAL A 25 8.83 2.02 -0.36
C VAL A 25 8.19 1.71 0.98
N PHE A 26 7.00 2.24 1.24
CA PHE A 26 6.26 2.00 2.48
C PHE A 26 6.00 0.51 2.75
N LEU A 27 5.55 -0.25 1.75
CA LEU A 27 5.38 -1.69 1.88
C LEU A 27 6.68 -2.36 2.32
N LYS A 28 7.79 -2.06 1.64
CA LYS A 28 9.10 -2.68 1.91
C LYS A 28 9.77 -2.23 3.20
N THR A 29 9.45 -1.05 3.72
CA THR A 29 10.08 -0.52 4.94
C THR A 29 9.23 -0.74 6.19
N THR A 30 7.91 -0.61 6.06
CA THR A 30 6.98 -0.55 7.19
C THR A 30 6.21 -1.85 7.36
N LEU A 31 5.88 -2.52 6.26
CA LEU A 31 5.16 -3.81 6.27
C LEU A 31 6.08 -4.98 5.89
N SER A 32 7.39 -4.84 6.07
CA SER A 32 8.39 -5.83 5.66
C SER A 32 8.26 -7.18 6.38
N GLU A 33 7.75 -7.17 7.60
CA GLU A 33 7.50 -8.38 8.40
C GLU A 33 6.21 -9.10 7.99
N ARG A 34 5.34 -8.44 7.20
CA ARG A 34 4.08 -9.02 6.71
C ARG A 34 4.42 -9.91 5.51
N ALA A 35 4.28 -11.22 5.65
CA ALA A 35 4.60 -12.19 4.60
C ALA A 35 3.37 -12.80 3.89
N ASP A 36 2.19 -12.22 4.11
CA ASP A 36 0.95 -12.75 3.54
C ASP A 36 0.86 -12.55 2.02
N LEU A 37 -0.10 -13.27 1.43
CA LEU A 37 -0.33 -13.27 -0.01
C LEU A 37 -0.71 -11.87 -0.53
N HIS A 38 -1.47 -11.09 0.25
CA HIS A 38 -1.93 -9.76 -0.14
C HIS A 38 -0.78 -8.76 -0.18
N TYR A 39 0.10 -8.78 0.81
CA TYR A 39 1.32 -7.98 0.84
C TYR A 39 2.23 -8.29 -0.36
N ARG A 40 2.47 -9.57 -0.64
CA ARG A 40 3.29 -9.98 -1.79
C ARG A 40 2.69 -9.53 -3.11
N LEU A 41 1.37 -9.65 -3.25
CA LEU A 41 0.64 -9.18 -4.43
C LEU A 41 0.78 -7.67 -4.60
N ALA A 42 0.56 -6.89 -3.54
CA ALA A 42 0.72 -5.44 -3.56
C ALA A 42 2.15 -5.03 -3.93
N CYS A 43 3.18 -5.66 -3.35
CA CYS A 43 4.58 -5.40 -3.71
C CYS A 43 4.85 -5.65 -5.21
N SER A 44 4.32 -6.74 -5.77
CA SER A 44 4.47 -7.06 -7.19
C SER A 44 3.77 -6.02 -8.06
N MET A 45 2.50 -5.71 -7.75
CA MET A 45 1.69 -4.76 -8.50
C MET A 45 2.26 -3.35 -8.48
N MET A 46 2.73 -2.87 -7.32
CA MET A 46 3.41 -1.58 -7.21
C MET A 46 4.67 -1.55 -8.09
N ASN A 47 5.47 -2.61 -8.07
CA ASN A 47 6.67 -2.70 -8.88
C ASN A 47 6.35 -2.73 -10.39
N ASP A 48 5.32 -3.45 -10.80
CA ASP A 48 4.88 -3.47 -12.19
C ASP A 48 4.32 -2.12 -12.64
N ALA A 49 3.55 -1.44 -11.78
CA ALA A 49 3.04 -0.11 -12.05
C ALA A 49 4.18 0.92 -12.20
N VAL A 50 5.19 0.91 -11.32
CA VAL A 50 6.38 1.78 -11.43
C VAL A 50 7.12 1.58 -12.76
N ASN A 51 7.11 0.35 -13.30
CA ASN A 51 7.72 0.02 -14.58
C ASN A 51 6.79 0.19 -15.79
N GLY A 52 5.55 0.68 -15.60
CA GLY A 52 4.55 0.82 -16.66
C GLY A 52 4.04 -0.52 -17.23
N ARG A 53 4.18 -1.62 -16.49
CA ARG A 53 3.70 -2.96 -16.86
C ARG A 53 2.32 -3.30 -16.30
N ALA A 54 1.80 -2.47 -15.40
CA ALA A 54 0.48 -2.60 -14.81
C ALA A 54 -0.24 -1.25 -14.76
N SER A 55 -1.57 -1.29 -14.65
CA SER A 55 -2.38 -0.08 -14.50
C SER A 55 -2.08 0.59 -13.16
N PRO A 56 -1.79 1.91 -13.14
CA PRO A 56 -1.65 2.66 -11.90
C PRO A 56 -2.90 2.55 -11.02
N ASP A 57 -4.10 2.54 -11.59
CA ASP A 57 -5.36 2.49 -10.83
C ASP A 57 -5.59 1.13 -10.18
N GLU A 58 -5.29 0.05 -10.89
CA GLU A 58 -5.39 -1.31 -10.33
C GLU A 58 -4.40 -1.49 -9.18
N ALA A 59 -3.18 -0.98 -9.36
CA ALA A 59 -2.18 -0.94 -8.31
C ALA A 59 -2.70 -0.15 -7.09
N ARG A 60 -3.30 1.03 -7.29
CA ARG A 60 -3.88 1.86 -6.22
C ARG A 60 -4.89 1.10 -5.38
N GLU A 61 -5.83 0.41 -6.03
CA GLU A 61 -6.90 -0.33 -5.36
C GLU A 61 -6.35 -1.48 -4.51
N ILE A 62 -5.36 -2.21 -5.02
CA ILE A 62 -4.72 -3.28 -4.26
C ILE A 62 -3.95 -2.71 -3.05
N PHE A 63 -3.23 -1.61 -3.23
CA PHE A 63 -2.56 -0.96 -2.11
C PHE A 63 -3.55 -0.50 -1.04
N GLU A 64 -4.64 0.16 -1.44
CA GLU A 64 -5.72 0.62 -0.56
C GLU A 64 -6.35 -0.54 0.24
N ALA A 65 -6.56 -1.69 -0.39
CA ALA A 65 -7.05 -2.89 0.30
C ALA A 65 -6.06 -3.39 1.37
N VAL A 66 -4.77 -3.53 1.01
CA VAL A 66 -3.74 -4.02 1.95
C VAL A 66 -3.57 -3.10 3.15
N VAL A 67 -3.58 -1.79 2.93
CA VAL A 67 -3.40 -0.83 4.02
C VAL A 67 -4.66 -0.67 4.89
N ALA A 68 -5.85 -0.86 4.32
CA ALA A 68 -7.09 -0.91 5.09
C ALA A 68 -7.07 -2.07 6.10
N GLU A 69 -6.64 -3.25 5.68
CA GLU A 69 -6.47 -4.41 6.57
C GLU A 69 -5.51 -4.12 7.73
N THR A 70 -4.39 -3.43 7.47
CA THR A 70 -3.43 -3.07 8.55
C THR A 70 -3.96 -2.02 9.52
N CYS A 71 -4.87 -1.15 9.08
CA CYS A 71 -5.46 -0.13 9.95
C CYS A 71 -6.50 -0.73 10.92
N ASP A 72 -7.18 -1.81 10.52
CA ASP A 72 -8.16 -2.49 11.37
C ASP A 72 -7.49 -3.34 12.47
N GLU A 73 -6.35 -3.97 12.19
CA GLU A 73 -5.60 -4.71 13.23
C GLU A 73 -5.15 -3.79 14.38
N HIS A 74 -4.74 -2.55 14.07
CA HIS A 74 -4.33 -1.57 15.09
C HIS A 74 -5.51 -1.02 15.92
N ARG A 75 -6.76 -1.11 15.44
CA ARG A 75 -7.96 -0.75 16.23
C ARG A 75 -8.38 -1.85 17.19
N GLY A 76 -7.98 -3.10 16.94
CA GLY A 76 -8.23 -4.24 17.82
C GLY A 76 -7.42 -4.19 19.12
N GLU A 77 -6.18 -3.71 19.07
CA GLU A 77 -5.30 -3.65 20.26
C GLU A 77 -5.68 -2.52 21.23
N VAL A 78 -6.27 -1.43 20.74
CA VAL A 78 -6.70 -0.30 21.59
C VAL A 78 -7.98 -0.62 22.39
N LEU A 79 -8.80 -1.57 21.93
CA LEU A 79 -10.05 -1.95 22.60
C LEU A 79 -9.90 -3.02 23.69
N LEU A 80 -8.74 -3.67 23.80
CA LEU A 80 -8.47 -4.69 24.84
C LEU A 80 -7.72 -4.15 26.07
N ALA A 81 -7.49 -2.84 26.14
CA ALA A 81 -6.79 -2.18 27.25
C ALA A 81 -7.70 -1.42 28.24
N CYS A 82 -9.02 -1.66 28.21
CA CYS A 82 -10.00 -1.07 29.15
C CYS A 82 -10.53 -2.11 30.13
#